data_AF-A0A2T2SST8-F1
#
_entry.id   AF-A0A2T2SST8-F1
#
_cell.length_a   1.000
_cell.length_b   1.000
_cell.length_c   1.000
_cell.angle_alpha   90.00
_cell.angle_beta   90.00
_cell.angle_gamma   90.00
#
_symmetry.space_group_name_H-M   'P 1'
#
loop_
_entity.id
_entity.type
_entity.pdbx_description
1 polymer ?
#
loop_
_entity_poly.entity_id
_entity_poly.type
_entity_poly.pdbx_seq_one_letter_code
_entity_poly.pdbx_strand_id
1 'polypeptide(L)'
;QLVDETIAVQNRGRDTVWTFMAGCRILARLDWRPSLDLDGLAPGSTRTVALEKIPMGDDEDRVVVFWWSARVNAGTREPGEVSSLSVEI
;
A
#
# COMPACT_ATOMS: atom_id res chain seq x y z
N GLN A 1 -1.96 6.45 24.43
CA GLN A 1 -2.12 4.98 24.54
C GLN A 1 -2.07 4.51 23.10
N LEU A 2 -1.04 3.77 22.70
CA LEU A 2 -0.91 3.31 21.30
C LEU A 2 -2.08 2.35 21.04
N VAL A 3 -2.86 2.65 20.01
CA VAL A 3 -3.99 1.84 19.62
C VAL A 3 -3.44 0.69 18.77
N ASP A 4 -3.56 -0.55 19.25
CA ASP A 4 -3.16 -1.78 18.54
C ASP A 4 -4.16 -2.11 17.41
N GLU A 5 -4.38 -1.17 16.52
CA GLU A 5 -5.25 -1.35 15.38
C GLU A 5 -4.45 -1.94 14.19
N THR A 6 -5.10 -2.85 13.48
CA THR A 6 -4.51 -3.53 12.32
C THR A 6 -5.50 -3.49 11.16
N ILE A 7 -4.98 -3.26 9.96
CA ILE A 7 -5.75 -3.36 8.72
C ILE A 7 -5.34 -4.63 7.98
N ALA A 8 -6.32 -5.37 7.48
CA ALA A 8 -6.10 -6.47 6.55
C ALA A 8 -6.29 -6.00 5.09
N VAL A 9 -5.24 -6.09 4.28
CA VAL A 9 -5.27 -5.80 2.84
C VAL A 9 -5.34 -7.11 2.07
N GLN A 10 -6.38 -7.28 1.25
CA GLN A 10 -6.57 -8.48 0.43
C GLN A 10 -6.40 -8.18 -1.06
N ASN A 11 -5.49 -8.88 -1.73
CA ASN A 11 -5.39 -8.82 -3.19
C ASN A 11 -6.47 -9.70 -3.84
N ARG A 12 -7.56 -9.08 -4.30
CA ARG A 12 -8.63 -9.75 -5.06
C ARG A 12 -8.41 -9.73 -6.58
N GLY A 13 -7.28 -9.19 -7.03
CA GLY A 13 -6.88 -9.15 -8.43
C GLY A 13 -6.31 -10.49 -8.92
N ARG A 14 -5.95 -10.51 -10.19
CA ARG A 14 -5.36 -11.69 -10.86
C ARG A 14 -3.84 -11.66 -10.91
N ASP A 15 -3.24 -10.50 -10.70
CA ASP A 15 -1.80 -10.28 -10.76
C ASP A 15 -1.23 -10.06 -9.36
N THR A 16 0.05 -10.37 -9.19
CA THR A 16 0.80 -9.89 -8.02
C THR A 16 0.85 -8.37 -8.06
N VAL A 17 0.51 -7.76 -6.94
CA VAL A 17 0.54 -6.30 -6.78
C VAL A 17 1.44 -5.91 -5.63
N TRP A 18 2.07 -4.77 -5.73
CA TRP A 18 2.79 -4.15 -4.63
C TRP A 18 1.87 -3.15 -4.00
N THR A 19 1.84 -3.13 -2.67
CA THR A 19 0.97 -2.24 -1.92
C THR A 19 1.78 -1.35 -1.02
N PHE A 20 1.28 -0.13 -0.85
CA PHE A 20 1.78 0.81 0.14
C PHE A 20 0.61 1.52 0.79
N MET A 21 0.78 1.85 2.05
CA MET A 21 -0.24 2.49 2.86
C MET A 21 0.37 3.67 3.58
N ALA A 22 -0.35 4.78 3.57
CA ALA A 22 -0.01 5.96 4.34
C ALA A 22 -1.28 6.72 4.74
N GLY A 23 -1.19 7.44 5.86
CA GLY A 23 -2.19 8.40 6.28
C GLY A 23 -2.37 9.49 5.22
N CYS A 24 -3.63 9.82 4.95
CA CYS A 24 -4.04 10.85 4.00
C CYS A 24 -3.30 12.19 4.19
N ARG A 25 -3.12 12.66 5.44
CA ARG A 25 -2.41 13.90 5.79
C ARG A 25 -0.91 13.82 5.52
N ILE A 26 -0.33 12.62 5.59
CA ILE A 26 1.10 12.41 5.35
C ILE A 26 1.41 12.34 3.84
N LEU A 27 0.46 11.93 3.00
CA LEU A 27 0.67 11.79 1.55
C LEU A 27 1.29 13.01 0.89
N ALA A 28 0.81 14.21 1.23
CA ALA A 28 1.31 15.46 0.64
C ALA A 28 2.80 15.73 0.97
N ARG A 29 3.39 14.99 1.91
CA ARG A 29 4.76 15.16 2.39
C ARG A 29 5.70 14.05 1.92
N LEU A 30 5.17 12.98 1.33
CA LEU A 30 5.97 11.85 0.85
C LEU A 30 6.38 12.10 -0.60
N ASP A 31 7.68 11.96 -0.90
CA ASP A 31 8.12 11.80 -2.29
C ASP A 31 7.73 10.39 -2.75
N TRP A 32 6.51 10.30 -3.29
CA TRP A 32 5.89 9.02 -3.64
C TRP A 32 6.46 8.48 -4.95
N ARG A 33 7.20 7.36 -4.85
CA ARG A 33 7.68 6.60 -6.02
C ARG A 33 7.44 5.10 -5.79
N PRO A 34 6.54 4.47 -6.59
CA PRO A 34 6.34 3.03 -6.55
C PRO A 34 7.66 2.28 -6.79
N SER A 35 8.06 1.40 -5.86
CA SER A 35 9.21 0.50 -6.01
C SER A 35 8.74 -0.95 -6.05
N LEU A 36 9.47 -1.81 -6.75
CA LEU A 36 9.23 -3.26 -6.78
C LEU A 36 10.11 -4.03 -5.76
N ASP A 37 10.88 -3.32 -4.92
CA ASP A 37 11.85 -3.91 -3.98
C ASP A 37 11.21 -4.52 -2.72
N LEU A 38 9.91 -4.29 -2.51
CA LEU A 38 9.13 -4.92 -1.44
C LEU A 38 8.53 -6.24 -1.91
N ASP A 39 8.24 -7.14 -0.97
CA ASP A 39 7.49 -8.36 -1.26
C ASP A 39 6.13 -8.01 -1.87
N GLY A 40 5.87 -8.49 -3.08
CA GLY A 40 4.56 -8.38 -3.72
C GLY A 40 3.50 -9.18 -2.98
N LEU A 41 2.25 -8.75 -3.08
CA LEU A 41 1.08 -9.44 -2.59
C LEU A 41 0.49 -10.30 -3.71
N ALA A 42 0.68 -11.61 -3.65
CA ALA A 42 0.19 -12.56 -4.65
C ALA A 42 -1.35 -12.55 -4.75
N PRO A 43 -1.94 -12.95 -5.89
CA PRO A 43 -3.38 -13.07 -6.06
C PRO A 43 -4.03 -13.92 -4.96
N GLY A 44 -5.16 -13.45 -4.43
CA GLY A 44 -5.91 -14.12 -3.36
C GLY A 44 -5.28 -14.02 -1.96
N SER A 45 -4.08 -13.45 -1.82
CA SER A 45 -3.38 -13.34 -0.54
C SER A 45 -3.85 -12.13 0.27
N THR A 46 -3.69 -12.22 1.59
CA THR A 46 -3.98 -11.14 2.54
C THR A 46 -2.72 -10.76 3.31
N ARG A 47 -2.53 -9.47 3.56
CA ARG A 47 -1.48 -8.91 4.43
C ARG A 47 -2.11 -8.10 5.55
N THR A 48 -1.77 -8.43 6.79
CA THR A 48 -2.13 -7.62 7.95
C THR A 48 -1.00 -6.65 8.28
N VAL A 49 -1.32 -5.38 8.48
CA VAL A 49 -0.35 -4.33 8.83
C VAL A 49 -0.84 -3.57 10.05
N ALA A 50 0.06 -3.33 11.00
CA ALA A 50 -0.22 -2.52 12.18
C ALA A 50 -0.18 -1.04 11.82
N LEU A 51 -1.12 -0.25 12.35
CA LEU A 51 -1.23 1.18 12.07
C LEU A 51 0.02 1.98 12.45
N GLU A 52 0.71 1.61 13.53
CA GLU A 52 1.97 2.24 13.95
C GLU A 52 3.12 2.06 12.95
N LYS A 53 3.06 1.05 12.07
CA LYS A 53 4.12 0.74 11.11
C LYS A 53 3.94 1.44 9.77
N ILE A 54 2.82 2.13 9.58
CA ILE A 54 2.57 2.97 8.40
C ILE A 54 2.75 4.44 8.76
N PRO A 55 3.26 5.27 7.85
CA PRO A 55 3.35 6.70 8.10
C PRO A 55 1.94 7.30 8.25
N MET A 56 1.56 7.67 9.48
CA MET A 56 0.29 8.32 9.81
C MET A 56 0.49 9.46 10.83
N GLY A 57 -0.43 10.43 10.85
CA GLY A 57 -0.49 11.41 11.94
C GLY A 57 -1.14 10.84 13.21
N ASP A 58 -0.86 11.47 14.35
CA ASP A 58 -1.32 11.00 15.67
C ASP A 58 -2.87 10.96 15.81
N ASP A 59 -3.58 11.87 15.13
CA ASP A 59 -5.05 12.00 15.14
C ASP A 59 -5.65 11.72 13.75
N GLU A 60 -5.18 10.67 13.07
CA GLU A 60 -5.62 10.31 11.72
C GLU A 60 -6.37 8.97 11.70
N ASP A 61 -7.59 9.00 11.19
CA ASP A 61 -8.56 7.89 11.12
C ASP A 61 -8.75 7.37 9.68
N ARG A 62 -7.87 7.77 8.76
CA ARG A 62 -7.98 7.43 7.33
C ARG A 62 -6.63 7.09 6.72
N VAL A 63 -6.59 5.94 6.07
CA VAL A 63 -5.43 5.46 5.33
C VAL A 63 -5.76 5.42 3.85
N VAL A 64 -4.80 5.79 3.00
CA VAL A 64 -4.86 5.56 1.56
C VAL A 64 -3.96 4.40 1.21
N VAL A 65 -4.57 3.38 0.61
CA VAL A 65 -3.89 2.19 0.11
C VAL A 65 -3.62 2.40 -1.37
N PHE A 66 -2.35 2.36 -1.77
CA PHE A 66 -1.92 2.34 -3.16
C PHE A 66 -1.58 0.92 -3.56
N TRP A 67 -1.87 0.55 -4.81
CA TRP A 67 -1.35 -0.67 -5.39
C TRP A 67 -1.03 -0.51 -6.87
N TRP A 68 -0.06 -1.29 -7.32
CA TRP A 68 0.37 -1.34 -8.71
C TRP A 68 0.85 -2.75 -9.05
N SER A 69 0.68 -3.15 -10.31
CA SER A 69 1.31 -4.35 -10.86
C SER A 69 2.72 -4.01 -11.39
N ALA A 70 3.44 -5.02 -11.90
CA ALA A 70 4.65 -4.78 -12.67
C ALA A 70 4.36 -4.94 -14.17
N ARG A 71 4.98 -4.10 -14.99
CA ARG A 71 5.03 -4.25 -16.45
C ARG A 71 6.43 -4.74 -16.83
N VAL A 72 6.51 -5.57 -17.86
CA VAL A 72 7.81 -5.98 -18.42
C VAL A 72 8.13 -5.05 -19.59
N ASN A 73 9.24 -4.35 -19.48
CA ASN A 73 9.75 -3.44 -20.50
C ASN A 73 11.22 -3.77 -20.80
N ALA A 74 11.51 -4.20 -22.03
CA ALA A 74 12.85 -4.62 -22.45
C ALA A 74 13.54 -5.64 -21.51
N GLY A 75 12.78 -6.54 -20.89
CA GLY A 75 13.30 -7.54 -19.93
C GLY A 75 13.46 -7.03 -18.50
N THR A 76 13.30 -5.73 -18.27
CA THR A 76 13.24 -5.12 -16.94
C THR A 76 11.80 -5.09 -16.43
N ARG A 77 11.59 -5.34 -15.13
CA ARG A 77 10.30 -5.12 -14.48
C ARG A 77 10.24 -3.69 -13.97
N GLU A 78 9.21 -2.97 -14.38
CA GLU A 78 8.95 -1.60 -13.98
C GLU A 78 7.57 -1.50 -13.32
N PRO A 79 7.33 -0.57 -12.39
CA PRO A 79 6.00 -0.33 -11.85
C PRO A 79 4.99 -0.06 -12.98
N GLY A 80 3.83 -0.68 -12.88
CA GLY A 80 2.70 -0.50 -13.78
C GLY A 80 1.86 0.71 -13.42
N GLU A 81 0.57 0.65 -13.79
CA GLU A 81 -0.40 1.66 -13.39
C GLU A 81 -0.65 1.59 -11.89
N VAL A 82 -0.74 2.77 -11.27
CA VAL A 82 -1.01 2.93 -9.84
C VAL A 82 -2.50 3.19 -9.66
N SER A 83 -3.10 2.46 -8.73
CA SER A 83 -4.47 2.67 -8.25
C SER A 83 -4.46 2.94 -6.75
N SER A 84 -5.52 3.56 -6.22
CA SER A 84 -5.63 3.83 -4.79
C SER A 84 -7.06 3.77 -4.27
N LEU A 85 -7.21 3.47 -2.97
CA LEU A 85 -8.47 3.50 -2.24
C LEU A 85 -8.24 4.08 -0.83
N SER A 86 -9.16 4.92 -0.37
CA SER A 86 -9.18 5.40 1.03
C SER A 86 -10.04 4.50 1.90
N VAL A 87 -9.53 4.16 3.07
CA VAL A 87 -10.17 3.28 4.06
C VAL A 87 -10.22 4.01 5.40
N GLU A 88 -11.40 4.06 6.01
CA GLU A 88 -11.59 4.53 7.40
C GLU A 88 -11.18 3.40 8.36
N ILE A 89 -10.52 3.77 9.45
CA ILE A 89 -9.99 2.87 10.47
C ILE A 89 -10.60 3.16 11.83
#